data_AF-A0A6I9NTZ9-F1
#
_entry.id   AF-A0A6I9NTZ9-F1
#
_cell.length_a   1.000
_cell.length_b   1.000
_cell.length_c   1.000
_cell.angle_alpha   90.00
_cell.angle_beta   90.00
_cell.angle_gamma   90.00
#
_symmetry.space_group_name_H-M   'P 1'
#
loop_
_entity.id
_entity.type
_entity.pdbx_description
1 polymer ?
#
loop_
_entity_poly.entity_id
_entity_poly.type
_entity_poly.pdbx_seq_one_letter_code
_entity_poly.pdbx_strand_id
1 'polypeptide(L)'
;MQQGCEIRQVCGTRACERACRARSSGSGQNWPVLCASGRLTESGGELREATVIVQNYNSVLTLAHLYKLSDAILVHENDTVHQICSQLLNLKHISFADVNSVIAHQLGSVLQPALTADSQGAYSRNPLGELVSALCCHPEFKLLSISSIPQVPLASMAYSSFSWPSLLKHLRQMLISNSKMEEGIDWTVRPPAAAERSRSLTAGSFNTSLANVLILRGKDVYSAETGGFEDPALYSSWLSPQEAFSVWKSPVPFNKYEKSATLVSNSQALLRPLDSMVGGAWNMFASRAYIHQYTKFGISEEDFLDSFSSLEQVISSYKQLC
;
A
#
# COMPACT_ATOMS: atom_id res chain seq x y z
N MET A 1 -36.14 12.10 22.48
CA MET A 1 -35.58 12.16 21.11
C MET A 1 -34.34 13.05 21.18
N GLN A 2 -33.11 12.65 20.97
CA GLN A 2 -32.42 11.40 20.64
C GLN A 2 -31.22 11.31 21.60
N GLN A 3 -30.95 10.12 22.17
CA GLN A 3 -29.70 9.85 22.88
C GLN A 3 -28.64 9.48 21.84
N GLY A 4 -27.59 10.29 21.71
CA GLY A 4 -26.41 9.98 20.91
C GLY A 4 -25.45 9.10 21.72
N CYS A 5 -25.19 7.90 21.23
CA CYS A 5 -24.23 6.96 21.81
C CYS A 5 -22.81 7.41 21.41
N GLU A 6 -22.03 7.88 22.38
CA GLU A 6 -20.66 8.33 22.21
C GLU A 6 -19.72 7.13 22.42
N ILE A 7 -19.25 6.51 21.34
CA ILE A 7 -18.26 5.41 21.41
C ILE A 7 -16.89 6.04 21.70
N ARG A 8 -16.53 6.10 22.98
CA ARG A 8 -15.16 6.43 23.43
C ARG A 8 -14.22 5.29 23.08
N GLN A 9 -13.37 5.52 22.10
CA GLN A 9 -12.27 4.64 21.70
C GLN A 9 -11.28 4.48 22.86
N VAL A 10 -11.14 3.26 23.38
CA VAL A 10 -10.25 2.94 24.50
C VAL A 10 -8.82 2.78 23.96
N CYS A 11 -8.01 3.84 24.08
CA CYS A 11 -6.57 3.77 23.84
C CYS A 11 -5.87 3.30 25.12
N GLY A 12 -5.66 1.98 25.24
CA GLY A 12 -5.04 1.35 26.40
C GLY A 12 -3.52 1.40 26.39
N THR A 13 -2.89 2.58 26.47
CA THR A 13 -1.49 2.73 26.90
C THR A 13 -1.26 4.12 27.51
N ARG A 14 -0.83 4.18 28.77
CA ARG A 14 -0.54 5.44 29.51
C ARG A 14 0.54 6.33 28.87
N ALA A 15 1.24 5.85 27.85
CA ALA A 15 2.18 6.64 27.04
C ALA A 15 1.48 7.55 26.01
N CYS A 16 0.31 7.16 25.49
CA CYS A 16 -0.41 7.90 24.46
C CYS A 16 -1.13 9.15 25.02
N GLU A 17 -1.55 9.12 26.29
CA GLU A 17 -2.20 10.25 26.96
C GLU A 17 -1.29 11.48 27.13
N ARG A 18 0.04 11.30 27.21
CA ARG A 18 0.99 12.42 27.31
C ARG A 18 1.28 13.08 25.96
N ALA A 19 1.26 12.32 24.87
CA ALA A 19 1.47 12.86 23.53
C ALA A 19 0.25 13.65 23.02
N CYS A 20 -0.97 13.20 23.34
CA CYS A 20 -2.20 13.90 22.93
C CYS A 20 -2.44 15.22 23.68
N ARG A 21 -1.96 15.39 24.93
CA ARG A 21 -2.11 16.67 25.66
C ARG A 21 -1.19 17.78 25.15
N ALA A 22 -0.15 17.47 24.38
CA ALA A 22 0.83 18.45 23.92
C ALA A 22 0.50 19.10 22.56
N ARG A 23 -0.61 18.75 21.90
CA ARG A 23 -0.97 19.30 20.56
C ARG A 23 -2.44 19.72 20.41
N SER A 24 -3.07 20.23 21.47
CA SER A 24 -4.40 20.86 21.37
C SER A 24 -4.31 22.38 21.11
N SER A 25 -3.56 22.79 20.09
CA SER A 25 -3.60 24.16 19.56
C SER A 25 -3.21 24.17 18.08
N GLY A 26 -4.17 23.89 17.21
CA GLY A 26 -3.95 23.94 15.76
C GLY A 26 -4.97 23.11 15.00
N SER A 27 -5.98 23.78 14.45
CA SER A 27 -6.99 23.26 13.54
C SER A 27 -6.39 22.56 12.31
N GLY A 28 -7.00 21.44 11.89
CA GLY A 28 -6.98 21.01 10.48
C GLY A 28 -6.68 19.53 10.23
N GLN A 29 -7.76 18.77 10.02
CA GLN A 29 -7.87 17.54 9.22
C GLN A 29 -7.02 16.31 9.62
N ASN A 30 -7.68 15.33 10.25
CA ASN A 30 -7.14 13.99 10.50
C ASN A 30 -7.43 13.07 9.30
N TRP A 31 -6.39 12.54 8.65
CA TRP A 31 -6.46 11.36 7.79
C TRP A 31 -6.12 10.11 8.62
N PRO A 32 -6.90 9.01 8.52
CA PRO A 32 -6.47 7.74 9.10
C PRO A 32 -5.40 7.10 8.19
N VAL A 33 -4.13 7.23 8.56
CA VAL A 33 -3.06 6.37 8.05
C VAL A 33 -3.07 5.10 8.92
N LEU A 34 -3.46 3.95 8.35
CA LEU A 34 -3.28 2.67 9.03
C LEU A 34 -1.80 2.28 8.98
N CYS A 35 -1.07 2.62 10.03
CA CYS A 35 0.26 2.10 10.27
C CYS A 35 0.11 0.74 10.98
N ALA A 36 0.22 -0.35 10.24
CA ALA A 36 0.14 -1.72 10.78
C ALA A 36 1.43 -2.15 11.51
N SER A 37 1.95 -1.32 12.42
CA SER A 37 2.89 -1.74 13.48
C SER A 37 3.20 -0.55 14.40
N GLY A 38 2.77 -0.59 15.65
CA GLY A 38 3.28 0.28 16.70
C GLY A 38 4.37 -0.46 17.50
N ARG A 39 5.62 0.04 17.51
CA ARG A 39 6.66 -0.39 18.47
C ARG A 39 6.76 0.66 19.58
N LEU A 40 6.75 0.22 20.83
CA LEU A 40 7.17 1.04 21.96
C LEU A 40 8.66 0.78 22.20
N THR A 41 9.47 1.84 22.23
CA THR A 41 10.90 1.78 22.52
C THR A 41 11.13 1.73 24.02
N GLU A 42 11.76 0.68 24.54
CA GLU A 42 12.57 0.76 25.74
C GLU A 42 14.04 0.46 25.41
N SER A 43 14.90 1.20 26.08
CA SER A 43 16.32 1.35 25.83
C SER A 43 17.13 0.06 26.01
N GLY A 44 17.89 -0.30 24.97
CA GLY A 44 19.08 -1.14 25.09
C GLY A 44 18.82 -2.65 25.15
N GLY A 45 18.95 -3.32 24.01
CA GLY A 45 18.98 -4.77 23.90
C GLY A 45 18.19 -5.26 22.70
N GLU A 46 18.81 -6.11 21.88
CA GLU A 46 18.24 -6.98 20.83
C GLU A 46 16.80 -6.68 20.37
N LEU A 47 16.64 -6.38 19.07
CA LEU A 47 15.36 -6.39 18.35
C LEU A 47 14.69 -7.78 18.48
N ARG A 48 14.01 -8.01 19.60
CA ARG A 48 13.06 -9.10 19.76
C ARG A 48 11.70 -8.53 19.39
N GLU A 49 11.10 -9.11 18.37
CA GLU A 49 9.75 -8.84 17.89
C GLU A 49 8.74 -9.04 19.02
N ALA A 50 8.47 -8.00 19.81
CA ALA A 50 7.33 -7.99 20.71
C ALA A 50 6.09 -7.62 19.88
N THR A 51 5.60 -8.56 19.07
CA THR A 51 4.27 -8.47 18.45
C THR A 51 3.26 -8.16 19.53
N VAL A 52 2.48 -7.09 19.35
CA VAL A 52 1.28 -6.87 20.16
C VAL A 52 0.43 -8.12 19.96
N ILE A 53 0.23 -8.91 21.01
CA ILE A 53 -0.33 -10.27 20.90
C ILE A 53 -1.70 -10.26 20.20
N VAL A 54 -2.44 -9.16 20.33
CA VAL A 54 -3.78 -8.94 19.74
C VAL A 54 -3.78 -8.18 18.40
N GLN A 55 -2.61 -8.03 17.75
CA GLN A 55 -2.48 -7.27 16.50
C GLN A 55 -3.39 -7.80 15.40
N ASN A 56 -3.44 -9.12 15.21
CA ASN A 56 -4.23 -9.72 14.14
C ASN A 56 -5.73 -9.43 14.29
N TYR A 57 -6.27 -9.48 15.52
CA TYR A 57 -7.65 -9.07 15.79
C TYR A 57 -7.90 -7.60 15.49
N ASN A 58 -7.03 -6.72 16.00
CA ASN A 58 -7.17 -5.29 15.77
C ASN A 58 -7.17 -4.98 14.27
N SER A 59 -6.28 -5.62 13.51
CA SER A 59 -6.19 -5.43 12.07
C SER A 59 -7.42 -5.98 11.34
N VAL A 60 -7.90 -7.18 11.68
CA VAL A 60 -9.10 -7.78 11.05
C VAL A 60 -10.35 -6.91 11.28
N LEU A 61 -10.64 -6.58 12.54
CA LEU A 61 -11.81 -5.76 12.89
C LEU A 61 -11.72 -4.39 12.21
N THR A 62 -10.56 -3.74 12.28
CA THR A 62 -10.37 -2.41 11.68
C THR A 62 -10.49 -2.45 10.17
N LEU A 63 -9.85 -3.42 9.51
CA LEU A 63 -9.85 -3.52 8.06
C LEU A 63 -11.23 -3.88 7.50
N ALA A 64 -11.98 -4.77 8.17
CA ALA A 64 -13.35 -5.11 7.76
C ALA A 64 -14.27 -3.88 7.79
N HIS A 65 -14.16 -3.03 8.82
CA HIS A 65 -14.91 -1.77 8.87
C HIS A 65 -14.42 -0.74 7.85
N LEU A 66 -13.11 -0.60 7.69
CA LEU A 66 -12.56 0.30 6.67
C LEU A 66 -13.00 -0.09 5.27
N TYR A 67 -13.11 -1.38 4.96
CA TYR A 67 -13.56 -1.85 3.65
C TYR A 67 -14.97 -1.38 3.30
N LYS A 68 -15.86 -1.33 4.30
CA LYS A 68 -17.25 -0.88 4.15
C LYS A 68 -17.35 0.64 3.99
N LEU A 69 -16.46 1.40 4.64
CA LEU A 69 -16.56 2.85 4.75
C LEU A 69 -15.65 3.64 3.79
N SER A 70 -14.55 3.04 3.33
CA SER A 70 -13.58 3.72 2.46
C SER A 70 -13.80 3.39 0.99
N ASP A 71 -13.46 4.34 0.12
CA ASP A 71 -13.49 4.14 -1.33
C ASP A 71 -12.23 3.43 -1.84
N ALA A 72 -11.08 3.69 -1.18
CA ALA A 72 -9.80 3.06 -1.46
C ALA A 72 -8.95 2.98 -0.19
N ILE A 73 -8.14 1.93 -0.07
CA ILE A 73 -7.27 1.66 1.06
C ILE A 73 -5.83 1.52 0.55
N LEU A 74 -4.99 2.47 0.94
CA LEU A 74 -3.58 2.47 0.59
C LEU A 74 -2.76 1.77 1.68
N VAL A 75 -2.21 0.59 1.37
CA VAL A 75 -1.55 -0.26 2.37
C VAL A 75 -0.04 -0.08 2.31
N HIS A 76 0.57 0.13 3.48
CA HIS A 76 2.02 0.13 3.66
C HIS A 76 2.41 -0.92 4.69
N GLU A 77 3.40 -1.73 4.36
CA GLU A 77 3.96 -2.76 5.22
C GLU A 77 5.24 -2.24 5.87
N ASN A 78 5.23 -2.09 7.20
CA ASN A 78 6.36 -1.49 7.92
C ASN A 78 7.66 -2.28 7.73
N ASP A 79 7.59 -3.61 7.62
CA ASP A 79 8.77 -4.46 7.45
C ASP A 79 9.40 -4.26 6.07
N THR A 80 8.58 -4.10 5.03
CA THR A 80 9.04 -3.74 3.69
C THR A 80 9.70 -2.36 3.67
N VAL A 81 9.07 -1.35 4.29
CA VAL A 81 9.66 0.00 4.37
C VAL A 81 10.95 -0.03 5.18
N HIS A 82 11.03 -0.85 6.22
CA HIS A 82 12.25 -1.04 7.00
C HIS A 82 13.36 -1.72 6.16
N GLN A 83 13.03 -2.71 5.34
CA GLN A 83 13.97 -3.32 4.39
C GLN A 83 14.49 -2.27 3.38
N ILE A 84 13.63 -1.40 2.86
CA ILE A 84 14.03 -0.27 2.02
C ILE A 84 15.02 0.64 2.77
N CYS A 85 14.71 1.06 4.00
CA CYS A 85 15.62 1.88 4.80
C CYS A 85 16.98 1.21 5.07
N SER A 86 16.97 -0.11 5.28
CA SER A 86 18.17 -0.88 5.59
C SER A 86 19.04 -1.10 4.36
N GLN A 87 18.46 -1.56 3.26
CA GLN A 87 19.19 -2.04 2.09
C GLN A 87 19.49 -0.92 1.11
N LEU A 88 18.50 -0.07 0.83
CA LEU A 88 18.60 0.98 -0.17
C LEU A 88 19.16 2.29 0.39
N LEU A 89 18.75 2.66 1.62
CA LEU A 89 19.23 3.89 2.27
C LEU A 89 20.49 3.67 3.12
N ASN A 90 20.93 2.41 3.30
CA ASN A 90 22.12 1.99 4.04
C ASN A 90 22.19 2.58 5.47
N LEU A 91 21.04 2.68 6.15
CA LEU A 91 20.95 3.20 7.50
C LEU A 91 21.24 2.10 8.52
N LYS A 92 22.27 2.31 9.36
CA LYS A 92 22.67 1.33 10.41
C LYS A 92 21.70 1.26 11.58
N HIS A 93 21.05 2.38 11.93
CA HIS A 93 20.04 2.47 12.97
C HIS A 93 18.80 3.10 12.37
N ILE A 94 17.75 2.30 12.18
CA ILE A 94 16.51 2.74 11.54
C ILE A 94 15.55 3.23 12.63
N SER A 95 15.20 4.51 12.57
CA SER A 95 14.19 5.10 13.43
C SER A 95 12.83 5.15 12.73
N PHE A 96 11.76 5.37 13.49
CA PHE A 96 10.45 5.65 12.90
C PHE A 96 10.42 6.94 12.08
N ALA A 97 11.31 7.90 12.34
CA ALA A 97 11.41 9.10 11.53
C ALA A 97 11.86 8.75 10.10
N ASP A 98 12.80 7.80 9.96
CA ASP A 98 13.30 7.35 8.66
C ASP A 98 12.21 6.59 7.89
N VAL A 99 11.52 5.66 8.55
CA VAL A 99 10.37 4.93 7.96
C VAL A 99 9.29 5.91 7.48
N ASN A 100 8.92 6.87 8.32
CA ASN A 100 7.92 7.87 7.97
C ASN A 100 8.38 8.79 6.84
N SER A 101 9.69 9.05 6.71
CA SER A 101 10.23 9.85 5.61
C SER A 101 10.05 9.15 4.26
N VAL A 102 10.20 7.82 4.21
CA VAL A 102 9.97 7.02 3.00
C VAL A 102 8.49 6.97 2.65
N ILE A 103 7.62 6.75 3.64
CA ILE A 103 6.15 6.76 3.43
C ILE A 103 5.70 8.15 2.97
N ALA A 104 6.20 9.23 3.59
CA ALA A 104 5.88 10.59 3.18
C ALA A 104 6.37 10.89 1.76
N HIS A 105 7.52 10.35 1.36
CA HIS A 105 8.01 10.45 -0.02
C HIS A 105 7.06 9.74 -1.00
N GLN A 106 6.67 8.50 -0.70
CA GLN A 106 5.71 7.73 -1.51
C GLN A 106 4.37 8.46 -1.64
N LEU A 107 3.78 8.90 -0.52
CA LEU A 107 2.53 9.66 -0.52
C LEU A 107 2.66 11.00 -1.27
N GLY A 108 3.74 11.74 -1.04
CA GLY A 108 4.00 13.00 -1.72
C GLY A 108 4.11 12.83 -3.24
N SER A 109 4.69 11.72 -3.71
CA SER A 109 4.81 11.44 -5.14
C SER A 109 3.44 11.21 -5.81
N VAL A 110 2.48 10.61 -5.08
CA VAL A 110 1.13 10.33 -5.56
C VAL A 110 0.22 11.55 -5.48
N LEU A 111 0.26 12.26 -4.35
CA LEU A 111 -0.72 13.30 -4.02
C LEU A 111 -0.43 14.67 -4.63
N GLN A 112 0.77 14.90 -5.16
CA GLN A 112 1.10 16.17 -5.81
C GLN A 112 0.34 16.34 -7.14
N PRO A 113 0.03 17.59 -7.55
CA PRO A 113 -0.60 17.85 -8.84
C PRO A 113 0.20 17.24 -10.01
N ALA A 114 -0.51 16.61 -10.93
CA ALA A 114 0.03 16.05 -12.15
C ALA A 114 -0.90 16.34 -13.33
N LEU A 115 -0.35 16.27 -14.53
CA LEU A 115 -1.11 16.28 -15.78
C LEU A 115 -1.60 14.87 -16.02
N THR A 116 -2.92 14.71 -16.09
CA THR A 116 -3.61 13.46 -16.42
C THR A 116 -4.04 13.49 -17.88
N ALA A 117 -4.51 12.36 -18.42
CA ALA A 117 -4.94 12.29 -19.83
C ALA A 117 -6.09 13.29 -20.13
N ASP A 118 -6.98 13.50 -19.16
CA ASP A 118 -8.10 14.44 -19.24
C ASP A 118 -7.71 15.90 -18.99
N SER A 119 -6.45 16.10 -18.59
CA SER A 119 -5.93 17.41 -18.27
C SER A 119 -5.56 18.13 -19.58
N GLN A 120 -6.38 19.11 -19.99
CA GLN A 120 -6.22 19.90 -21.21
C GLN A 120 -5.05 20.89 -21.12
N GLY A 121 -3.86 20.42 -20.73
CA GLY A 121 -2.65 21.23 -20.54
C GLY A 121 -2.56 21.97 -19.20
N ALA A 122 -3.50 21.74 -18.26
CA ALA A 122 -3.47 22.28 -16.90
C ALA A 122 -3.49 21.14 -15.89
N TYR A 123 -2.88 21.30 -14.71
CA TYR A 123 -2.90 20.25 -13.68
C TYR A 123 -4.33 19.87 -13.26
N SER A 124 -4.55 18.58 -12.99
CA SER A 124 -5.85 18.09 -12.52
C SER A 124 -6.27 18.82 -11.24
N ARG A 125 -7.57 19.14 -11.18
CA ARG A 125 -8.22 19.77 -10.03
C ARG A 125 -8.78 18.74 -9.04
N ASN A 126 -8.85 17.47 -9.43
CA ASN A 126 -9.38 16.38 -8.60
C ASN A 126 -8.51 15.12 -8.71
N PRO A 127 -7.22 15.17 -8.32
CA PRO A 127 -6.32 14.03 -8.46
C PRO A 127 -6.78 12.82 -7.65
N LEU A 128 -7.42 13.00 -6.49
CA LEU A 128 -7.90 11.88 -5.67
C LEU A 128 -9.09 11.15 -6.31
N GLY A 129 -10.07 11.89 -6.86
CA GLY A 129 -11.19 11.28 -7.55
C GLY A 129 -10.75 10.56 -8.82
N GLU A 130 -9.81 11.14 -9.57
CA GLU A 130 -9.19 10.49 -10.74
C GLU A 130 -8.39 9.24 -10.34
N LEU A 131 -7.67 9.27 -9.21
CA LEU A 131 -6.95 8.09 -8.69
C LEU A 131 -7.90 6.93 -8.39
N VAL A 132 -8.96 7.21 -7.64
CA VAL A 132 -9.92 6.19 -7.19
C VAL A 132 -10.72 5.65 -8.36
N SER A 133 -11.17 6.50 -9.28
CA SER A 133 -11.90 6.05 -10.48
C SER A 133 -11.03 5.19 -11.41
N ALA A 134 -9.74 5.50 -11.53
CA ALA A 134 -8.81 4.70 -12.34
C ALA A 134 -8.43 3.36 -11.68
N LEU A 135 -8.29 3.30 -10.36
CA LEU A 135 -7.79 2.10 -9.68
C LEU A 135 -8.86 1.20 -9.07
N CYS A 136 -9.98 1.76 -8.62
CA CYS A 136 -11.04 1.06 -7.89
C CYS A 136 -12.30 0.96 -8.76
N CYS A 137 -12.20 0.27 -9.89
CA CYS A 137 -13.29 0.11 -10.86
C CYS A 137 -14.48 -0.70 -10.30
N HIS A 138 -14.29 -1.46 -9.23
CA HIS A 138 -15.33 -2.27 -8.60
C HIS A 138 -15.21 -2.19 -7.06
N PRO A 139 -16.34 -2.09 -6.32
CA PRO A 139 -16.34 -1.87 -4.88
C PRO A 139 -15.72 -3.01 -4.06
N GLU A 140 -15.60 -4.23 -4.62
CA GLU A 140 -14.86 -5.30 -3.97
C GLU A 140 -13.34 -5.20 -4.11
N PHE A 141 -12.79 -4.29 -4.92
CA PHE A 141 -11.35 -4.17 -5.14
C PHE A 141 -10.83 -2.79 -4.75
N LYS A 142 -10.55 -2.61 -3.46
CA LYS A 142 -10.15 -1.31 -2.88
C LYS A 142 -8.70 -1.24 -2.37
N LEU A 143 -7.93 -2.32 -2.47
CA LEU A 143 -6.60 -2.42 -1.88
C LEU A 143 -5.56 -1.93 -2.86
N LEU A 144 -4.87 -0.85 -2.49
CA LEU A 144 -3.87 -0.20 -3.31
C LEU A 144 -2.49 -0.37 -2.68
N SER A 145 -1.49 -0.65 -3.51
CA SER A 145 -0.09 -0.69 -3.12
C SER A 145 0.73 0.30 -3.94
N ILE A 146 1.77 0.86 -3.33
CA ILE A 146 2.68 1.82 -3.96
C ILE A 146 4.04 1.18 -4.20
N SER A 147 4.67 1.55 -5.31
CA SER A 147 6.09 1.32 -5.57
C SER A 147 6.70 2.56 -6.22
N SER A 148 7.76 3.11 -5.62
CA SER A 148 8.41 4.33 -6.08
C SER A 148 9.87 4.07 -6.40
N ILE A 149 10.38 4.68 -7.47
CA ILE A 149 11.79 4.67 -7.84
C ILE A 149 12.21 6.05 -8.36
N PRO A 150 13.50 6.42 -8.29
CA PRO A 150 14.58 5.71 -7.61
C PRO A 150 14.53 5.87 -6.09
N GLN A 151 15.10 4.91 -5.36
CA GLN A 151 15.20 4.93 -3.89
C GLN A 151 16.67 4.99 -3.48
N VAL A 152 17.36 6.09 -3.78
CA VAL A 152 18.80 6.21 -3.51
C VAL A 152 19.10 7.10 -2.30
N PRO A 153 20.20 6.84 -1.56
CA PRO A 153 20.63 7.71 -0.48
C PRO A 153 20.95 9.12 -0.98
N LEU A 154 20.67 10.15 -0.18
CA LEU A 154 20.95 11.54 -0.52
C LEU A 154 22.43 11.80 -0.85
N ALA A 155 23.36 11.06 -0.25
CA ALA A 155 24.80 11.18 -0.53
C ALA A 155 25.17 10.67 -1.94
N SER A 156 24.43 9.68 -2.45
CA SER A 156 24.68 9.05 -3.75
C SER A 156 23.92 9.73 -4.90
N MET A 157 22.96 10.60 -4.57
CA MET A 157 22.12 11.31 -5.54
C MET A 157 22.91 12.08 -6.59
N ALA A 158 23.94 12.82 -6.17
CA ALA A 158 24.74 13.66 -7.07
C ALA A 158 25.58 12.86 -8.09
N TYR A 159 25.79 11.57 -7.84
CA TYR A 159 26.58 10.67 -8.68
C TYR A 159 25.71 9.69 -9.47
N SER A 160 24.40 9.74 -9.29
CA SER A 160 23.44 8.83 -9.93
C SER A 160 22.87 9.50 -11.17
N SER A 161 22.94 8.83 -12.32
CA SER A 161 22.29 9.28 -13.54
C SER A 161 21.08 8.39 -13.82
N PHE A 162 19.93 9.01 -14.04
CA PHE A 162 18.67 8.29 -14.24
C PHE A 162 18.18 8.43 -15.68
N SER A 163 17.83 7.29 -16.28
CA SER A 163 17.22 7.21 -17.61
C SER A 163 15.79 6.66 -17.49
N TRP A 164 14.85 7.20 -18.27
CA TRP A 164 13.47 6.72 -18.28
C TRP A 164 13.35 5.24 -18.65
N PRO A 165 14.04 4.72 -19.69
CA PRO A 165 13.95 3.31 -20.03
C PRO A 165 14.41 2.38 -18.88
N SER A 166 15.48 2.73 -18.17
CA SER A 166 15.98 1.95 -17.04
C SER A 166 14.98 1.92 -15.89
N LEU A 167 14.48 3.09 -15.48
CA LEU A 167 13.51 3.22 -14.39
C LEU A 167 12.24 2.44 -14.73
N LEU A 168 11.64 2.68 -15.90
CA LEU A 168 10.40 2.03 -16.30
C LEU A 168 10.54 0.51 -16.43
N LYS A 169 11.68 0.02 -16.91
CA LYS A 169 11.98 -1.42 -16.95
C LYS A 169 12.00 -2.03 -15.56
N HIS A 170 12.70 -1.39 -14.60
CA HIS A 170 12.76 -1.88 -13.22
C HIS A 170 11.39 -1.85 -12.56
N LEU A 171 10.66 -0.74 -12.70
CA LEU A 171 9.31 -0.61 -12.13
C LEU A 171 8.32 -1.62 -12.71
N ARG A 172 8.41 -1.91 -14.01
CA ARG A 172 7.61 -2.97 -14.63
C ARG A 172 7.95 -4.34 -14.04
N GLN A 173 9.23 -4.65 -13.87
CA GLN A 173 9.61 -5.94 -13.31
C GLN A 173 9.21 -6.06 -11.83
N MET A 174 9.32 -4.97 -11.05
CA MET A 174 8.83 -4.88 -9.68
C MET A 174 7.33 -5.18 -9.59
N LEU A 175 6.52 -4.64 -10.51
CA LEU A 175 5.09 -4.95 -10.59
C LEU A 175 4.86 -6.45 -10.82
N ILE A 176 5.54 -7.02 -11.81
CA ILE A 176 5.40 -8.43 -12.25
C ILE A 176 5.80 -9.40 -11.15
N SER A 177 6.93 -9.16 -10.48
CA SER A 177 7.47 -10.02 -9.43
C SER A 177 6.90 -9.72 -8.05
N ASN A 178 5.97 -8.76 -7.92
CA ASN A 178 5.50 -8.21 -6.66
C ASN A 178 6.65 -7.77 -5.71
N SER A 179 7.73 -7.23 -6.27
CA SER A 179 8.82 -6.70 -5.47
C SER A 179 8.61 -5.22 -5.17
N LYS A 180 8.95 -4.80 -3.94
CA LYS A 180 8.78 -3.41 -3.48
C LYS A 180 10.09 -2.60 -3.57
N MET A 181 11.19 -3.24 -3.94
CA MET A 181 12.52 -2.64 -4.07
C MET A 181 13.26 -3.19 -5.30
N GLU A 182 14.27 -2.48 -5.81
CA GLU A 182 14.99 -2.88 -7.03
C GLU A 182 15.87 -4.13 -6.82
N GLU A 183 16.49 -4.27 -5.65
CA GLU A 183 17.37 -5.40 -5.30
C GLU A 183 16.60 -6.71 -5.10
N GLY A 184 15.31 -6.62 -4.81
CA GLY A 184 14.43 -7.77 -4.59
C GLY A 184 13.73 -8.26 -5.86
N ILE A 185 14.13 -7.78 -7.04
CA ILE A 185 13.46 -8.11 -8.30
C ILE A 185 13.81 -9.55 -8.71
N ASP A 186 12.79 -10.38 -8.89
CA ASP A 186 12.94 -11.67 -9.56
C ASP A 186 12.78 -11.49 -11.08
N TRP A 187 13.90 -11.54 -11.80
CA TRP A 187 13.95 -11.39 -13.26
C TRP A 187 13.49 -12.64 -14.03
N THR A 188 13.24 -13.76 -13.33
CA THR A 188 12.76 -14.99 -13.96
C THR A 188 11.26 -14.97 -14.19
N VAL A 189 10.52 -14.16 -13.42
CA VAL A 189 9.07 -14.03 -13.53
C VAL A 189 8.71 -13.27 -14.81
N ARG A 190 7.79 -13.84 -15.59
CA ARG A 190 7.28 -13.27 -16.83
C ARG A 190 5.74 -13.32 -16.85
N PRO A 191 5.09 -12.42 -17.61
CA PRO A 191 3.65 -12.52 -17.81
C PRO A 191 3.28 -13.85 -18.46
N PRO A 192 2.20 -14.51 -18.00
CA PRO A 192 1.74 -15.77 -18.58
C PRO A 192 1.32 -15.55 -20.04
N ALA A 193 1.69 -16.49 -20.91
CA ALA A 193 1.19 -16.48 -22.28
C ALA A 193 -0.33 -16.66 -22.28
N ALA A 194 -1.05 -16.02 -23.20
CA ALA A 194 -2.52 -16.02 -23.24
C ALA A 194 -3.17 -17.44 -23.23
N ALA A 195 -2.44 -18.46 -23.67
CA ALA A 195 -2.88 -19.86 -23.70
C ALA A 195 -2.76 -20.60 -22.35
N GLU A 196 -2.04 -20.05 -21.36
CA GLU A 196 -1.71 -20.73 -20.09
C GLU A 196 -2.57 -20.29 -18.90
N ARG A 197 -3.46 -19.30 -19.11
CA ARG A 197 -4.33 -18.70 -18.07
C ARG A 197 -5.25 -19.70 -17.36
N SER A 198 -5.52 -20.88 -17.95
CA SER A 198 -6.50 -21.83 -17.42
C SER A 198 -5.93 -22.90 -16.47
N ARG A 199 -4.60 -23.03 -16.27
CA ARG A 199 -4.05 -24.27 -15.66
C ARG A 199 -2.95 -24.14 -14.60
N SER A 200 -2.55 -22.95 -14.16
CA SER A 200 -1.42 -22.85 -13.22
C SER A 200 -1.80 -22.25 -11.88
N LEU A 201 -2.25 -23.11 -10.95
CA LEU A 201 -2.28 -22.81 -9.52
C LEU A 201 -0.89 -22.97 -8.85
N THR A 202 0.15 -23.36 -9.60
CA THR A 202 1.41 -23.86 -9.01
C THR A 202 2.71 -23.52 -9.75
N ALA A 203 2.73 -22.60 -10.73
CA ALA A 203 3.98 -22.16 -11.36
C ALA A 203 4.20 -20.64 -11.25
N GLY A 204 5.14 -20.23 -10.39
CA GLY A 204 5.91 -18.98 -10.55
C GLY A 204 5.18 -17.64 -10.38
N SER A 205 4.47 -17.44 -9.26
CA SER A 205 4.19 -16.16 -8.56
C SER A 205 4.01 -14.86 -9.38
N PHE A 206 3.40 -14.93 -10.57
CA PHE A 206 3.07 -13.73 -11.33
C PHE A 206 2.02 -12.90 -10.58
N ASN A 207 2.25 -11.60 -10.46
CA ASN A 207 1.29 -10.68 -9.83
C ASN A 207 0.33 -10.11 -10.85
N THR A 208 -0.89 -10.62 -10.89
CA THR A 208 -1.94 -10.10 -11.76
C THR A 208 -2.50 -8.81 -11.18
N SER A 209 -2.51 -7.74 -11.98
CA SER A 209 -3.09 -6.45 -11.61
C SER A 209 -4.52 -6.31 -12.14
N LEU A 210 -5.36 -5.58 -11.42
CA LEU A 210 -6.65 -5.13 -11.95
C LEU A 210 -6.45 -3.83 -12.73
N ALA A 211 -5.85 -2.83 -12.07
CA ALA A 211 -5.61 -1.51 -12.65
C ALA A 211 -4.36 -0.86 -12.04
N ASN A 212 -3.68 -0.03 -12.83
CA ASN A 212 -2.44 0.64 -12.46
C ASN A 212 -2.42 2.10 -12.90
N VAL A 213 -1.91 2.97 -12.03
CA VAL A 213 -1.65 4.38 -12.31
C VAL A 213 -0.15 4.63 -12.20
N LEU A 214 0.47 5.03 -13.31
CA LEU A 214 1.89 5.38 -13.39
C LEU A 214 2.07 6.89 -13.35
N ILE A 215 2.78 7.38 -12.35
CA ILE A 215 3.03 8.80 -12.11
C ILE A 215 4.51 9.09 -12.38
N LEU A 216 4.78 9.92 -13.39
CA LEU A 216 6.12 10.29 -13.83
C LEU A 216 6.38 11.76 -13.53
N ARG A 217 7.48 12.05 -12.83
CA ARG A 217 7.88 13.41 -12.46
C ARG A 217 9.33 13.71 -12.79
N GLY A 218 9.59 14.88 -13.37
CA GLY A 218 10.94 15.40 -13.60
C GLY A 218 11.25 15.81 -15.04
N LYS A 219 12.54 15.79 -15.39
CA LYS A 219 13.03 16.25 -16.69
C LYS A 219 12.67 15.27 -17.81
N ASP A 220 12.32 15.82 -18.98
CA ASP A 220 12.04 15.05 -20.21
C ASP A 220 10.93 14.00 -20.04
N VAL A 221 9.95 14.22 -19.16
CA VAL A 221 8.87 13.25 -18.88
C VAL A 221 8.05 12.87 -20.12
N TYR A 222 7.95 13.75 -21.11
CA TYR A 222 7.22 13.47 -22.35
C TYR A 222 7.92 12.48 -23.27
N SER A 223 9.23 12.27 -23.12
CA SER A 223 9.98 11.25 -23.88
C SER A 223 9.93 9.86 -23.23
N ALA A 224 9.29 9.71 -22.06
CA ALA A 224 9.17 8.44 -21.37
C ALA A 224 8.18 7.51 -22.11
N GLU A 225 8.67 6.35 -22.54
CA GLU A 225 7.89 5.31 -23.23
C GLU A 225 7.16 4.40 -22.24
N THR A 226 5.84 4.51 -22.18
CA THR A 226 4.99 3.77 -21.22
C THR A 226 4.35 2.51 -21.77
N GLY A 227 4.52 2.20 -23.06
CA GLY A 227 3.86 1.07 -23.72
C GLY A 227 4.17 -0.30 -23.08
N GLY A 228 5.27 -0.41 -22.32
CA GLY A 228 5.54 -1.59 -21.51
C GLY A 228 4.49 -1.86 -20.42
N PHE A 229 3.74 -0.88 -19.96
CA PHE A 229 2.69 -1.08 -18.95
C PHE A 229 1.32 -1.32 -19.56
N GLU A 230 1.15 -1.11 -20.87
CA GLU A 230 -0.12 -1.33 -21.59
C GLU A 230 -0.34 -2.80 -22.00
N ASP A 231 0.60 -3.68 -21.66
CA ASP A 231 0.56 -5.10 -21.99
C ASP A 231 -0.66 -5.79 -21.35
N PRO A 232 -1.61 -6.33 -22.14
CA PRO A 232 -2.81 -6.99 -21.62
C PRO A 232 -2.52 -8.23 -20.76
N ALA A 233 -1.31 -8.79 -20.82
CA ALA A 233 -0.92 -9.91 -19.97
C ALA A 233 -0.64 -9.49 -18.51
N LEU A 234 -0.49 -8.19 -18.24
CA LEU A 234 -0.33 -7.65 -16.88
C LEU A 234 -1.64 -7.59 -16.09
N TYR A 235 -2.76 -7.57 -16.82
CA TYR A 235 -4.06 -7.26 -16.28
C TYR A 235 -5.01 -8.46 -16.30
N SER A 236 -6.00 -8.41 -15.43
CA SER A 236 -7.14 -9.33 -15.49
C SER A 236 -7.88 -9.16 -16.83
N SER A 237 -8.47 -10.26 -17.30
CA SER A 237 -9.26 -10.27 -18.55
C SER A 237 -10.56 -9.45 -18.49
N TRP A 238 -10.99 -9.04 -17.30
CA TRP A 238 -12.27 -8.38 -17.09
C TRP A 238 -12.27 -6.89 -17.46
N LEU A 239 -11.10 -6.24 -17.45
CA LEU A 239 -10.96 -4.82 -17.74
C LEU A 239 -10.22 -4.62 -19.05
N SER A 240 -10.65 -3.65 -19.85
CA SER A 240 -9.94 -3.33 -21.08
C SER A 240 -8.56 -2.73 -20.76
N PRO A 241 -7.50 -3.01 -21.56
CA PRO A 241 -6.17 -2.49 -21.28
C PRO A 241 -6.10 -0.95 -21.22
N GLN A 242 -7.00 -0.26 -21.94
CA GLN A 242 -7.08 1.20 -21.96
C GLN A 242 -7.64 1.77 -20.65
N GLU A 243 -8.53 1.05 -19.99
CA GLU A 243 -9.09 1.45 -18.69
C GLU A 243 -8.22 0.97 -17.52
N ALA A 244 -7.51 -0.15 -17.71
CA ALA A 244 -6.64 -0.75 -16.70
C ALA A 244 -5.34 0.03 -16.46
N PHE A 245 -4.93 0.88 -17.40
CA PHE A 245 -3.70 1.64 -17.30
C PHE A 245 -3.92 3.13 -17.51
N SER A 246 -3.46 3.93 -16.54
CA SER A 246 -3.48 5.38 -16.62
C SER A 246 -2.09 5.96 -16.34
N VAL A 247 -1.73 7.03 -17.04
CA VAL A 247 -0.43 7.69 -16.91
C VAL A 247 -0.60 9.15 -16.54
N TRP A 248 0.09 9.57 -15.49
CA TRP A 248 0.15 10.95 -15.05
C TRP A 248 1.58 11.47 -15.18
N LYS A 249 1.72 12.69 -15.68
CA LYS A 249 3.01 13.30 -16.01
C LYS A 249 3.14 14.65 -15.34
N SER A 250 4.33 14.99 -14.85
CA SER A 250 4.64 16.33 -14.36
C SER A 250 6.09 16.70 -14.68
N PRO A 251 6.36 17.83 -15.36
CA PRO A 251 7.73 18.24 -15.64
C PRO A 251 8.49 18.72 -14.38
N VAL A 252 7.79 18.87 -13.26
CA VAL A 252 8.38 19.38 -12.01
C VAL A 252 9.08 18.22 -11.28
N PRO A 253 10.38 18.37 -10.93
CA PRO A 253 11.10 17.36 -10.16
C PRO A 253 10.54 17.23 -8.74
N PHE A 254 10.63 16.03 -8.17
CA PHE A 254 10.14 15.73 -6.82
C PHE A 254 11.31 15.37 -5.91
N ASN A 255 11.32 15.92 -4.69
CA ASN A 255 12.29 15.57 -3.63
C ASN A 255 13.76 15.52 -4.07
N LYS A 256 14.21 16.48 -4.89
CA LYS A 256 15.57 16.60 -5.45
C LYS A 256 15.95 15.54 -6.50
N TYR A 257 15.02 14.66 -6.87
CA TYR A 257 15.20 13.74 -7.99
C TYR A 257 15.01 14.46 -9.31
N GLU A 258 15.97 14.30 -10.22
CA GLU A 258 15.84 14.80 -11.60
C GLU A 258 14.71 14.08 -12.34
N LYS A 259 14.54 12.77 -12.05
CA LYS A 259 13.51 11.90 -12.60
C LYS A 259 13.05 10.93 -11.50
N SER A 260 11.74 10.77 -11.38
CA SER A 260 11.11 9.84 -10.45
C SER A 260 9.87 9.22 -11.09
N ALA A 261 9.63 7.96 -10.79
CA ALA A 261 8.47 7.20 -11.24
C ALA A 261 7.83 6.51 -10.04
N THR A 262 6.52 6.68 -9.88
CA THR A 262 5.73 6.01 -8.86
C THR A 262 4.60 5.25 -9.53
N LEU A 263 4.44 3.99 -9.16
CA LEU A 263 3.34 3.15 -9.57
C LEU A 263 2.40 2.95 -8.38
N VAL A 264 1.12 3.22 -8.60
CA VAL A 264 0.05 2.80 -7.70
C VAL A 264 -0.70 1.67 -8.39
N SER A 265 -0.82 0.53 -7.71
CA SER A 265 -1.37 -0.70 -8.28
C SER A 265 -2.45 -1.27 -7.40
N ASN A 266 -3.59 -1.59 -8.02
CA ASN A 266 -4.59 -2.49 -7.48
C ASN A 266 -4.30 -3.89 -8.02
N SER A 267 -3.72 -4.75 -7.18
CA SER A 267 -3.24 -6.08 -7.61
C SER A 267 -3.26 -7.09 -6.49
N GLN A 268 -2.90 -8.32 -6.82
CA GLN A 268 -2.75 -9.44 -5.89
C GLN A 268 -1.59 -9.27 -4.89
N ALA A 269 -0.85 -8.17 -4.98
CA ALA A 269 0.32 -7.87 -4.15
C ALA A 269 0.08 -8.07 -2.64
N LEU A 270 -1.11 -7.70 -2.18
CA LEU A 270 -1.50 -7.68 -0.76
C LEU A 270 -2.21 -8.97 -0.31
N LEU A 271 -2.37 -9.96 -1.18
CA LEU A 271 -3.03 -11.22 -0.83
C LEU A 271 -2.30 -11.98 0.28
N ARG A 272 -0.98 -12.14 0.17
CA ARG A 272 -0.23 -12.94 1.16
C ARG A 272 -0.22 -12.31 2.55
N PRO A 273 0.05 -11.00 2.72
CA PRO A 273 -0.04 -10.36 4.03
C PRO A 273 -1.46 -10.43 4.62
N LEU A 274 -2.48 -10.25 3.79
CA LEU A 274 -3.89 -10.28 4.23
C LEU A 274 -4.31 -11.68 4.69
N ASP A 275 -3.96 -12.72 3.92
CA ASP A 275 -4.26 -14.13 4.24
C ASP A 275 -3.54 -14.57 5.54
N SER A 276 -2.27 -14.18 5.71
CA SER A 276 -1.50 -14.41 6.94
C SER A 276 -2.12 -13.72 8.16
N MET A 277 -2.55 -12.47 8.01
CA MET A 277 -3.21 -11.69 9.08
C MET A 277 -4.55 -12.31 9.49
N VAL A 278 -5.40 -12.68 8.52
CA VAL A 278 -6.69 -13.33 8.78
C VAL A 278 -6.49 -14.70 9.42
N GLY A 279 -5.59 -15.53 8.89
CA GLY A 279 -5.27 -16.84 9.46
C GLY A 279 -4.72 -16.74 10.88
N GLY A 280 -3.86 -15.76 11.15
CA GLY A 280 -3.35 -15.48 12.49
C GLY A 280 -4.46 -15.09 13.48
N ALA A 281 -5.41 -14.25 13.05
CA ALA A 281 -6.56 -13.87 13.87
C ALA A 281 -7.53 -15.05 14.08
N TRP A 282 -7.76 -15.87 13.06
CA TRP A 282 -8.62 -17.06 13.15
C TRP A 282 -8.08 -18.08 14.17
N ASN A 283 -6.76 -18.33 14.15
CA ASN A 283 -6.12 -19.22 15.11
C ASN A 283 -6.28 -18.74 16.56
N MET A 284 -6.20 -17.42 16.77
CA MET A 284 -6.48 -16.82 18.07
C MET A 284 -7.96 -16.97 18.46
N PHE A 285 -8.88 -16.81 17.50
CA PHE A 285 -10.32 -16.92 17.75
C PHE A 285 -10.73 -18.34 18.09
N ALA A 286 -10.24 -19.33 17.34
CA ALA A 286 -10.49 -20.74 17.56
C ALA A 286 -10.00 -21.21 18.95
N SER A 287 -8.91 -20.62 19.45
CA SER A 287 -8.40 -20.88 20.81
C SER A 287 -9.08 -20.04 21.90
N ARG A 288 -10.07 -19.21 21.54
CA ARG A 288 -10.74 -18.24 22.42
C ARG A 288 -9.79 -17.30 23.15
N ALA A 289 -8.63 -17.03 22.55
CA ALA A 289 -7.62 -16.16 23.13
C ALA A 289 -8.11 -14.71 23.10
N TYR A 290 -7.96 -13.97 24.21
CA TYR A 290 -8.25 -12.54 24.37
C TYR A 290 -9.69 -12.05 24.06
N ILE A 291 -10.61 -12.91 23.61
CA ILE A 291 -11.99 -12.55 23.24
C ILE A 291 -12.72 -11.82 24.39
N HIS A 292 -12.57 -12.31 25.62
CA HIS A 292 -13.21 -11.72 26.81
C HIS A 292 -12.85 -10.24 27.04
N GLN A 293 -11.68 -9.79 26.57
CA GLN A 293 -11.27 -8.40 26.68
C GLN A 293 -12.09 -7.52 25.74
N TYR A 294 -12.37 -8.00 24.53
CA TYR A 294 -13.18 -7.31 23.53
C TYR A 294 -14.67 -7.30 23.89
N THR A 295 -15.20 -8.43 24.36
CA THR A 295 -16.62 -8.53 24.78
C THR A 295 -16.94 -7.63 25.97
N LYS A 296 -16.00 -7.46 26.91
CA LYS A 296 -16.14 -6.49 28.01
C LYS A 296 -16.34 -5.05 27.53
N PHE A 297 -15.80 -4.70 26.36
CA PHE A 297 -15.95 -3.37 25.75
C PHE A 297 -17.03 -3.33 24.65
N GLY A 298 -17.86 -4.36 24.54
CA GLY A 298 -19.04 -4.36 23.68
C GLY A 298 -18.82 -4.91 22.27
N ILE A 299 -17.68 -5.55 21.98
CA ILE A 299 -17.46 -6.26 20.71
C ILE A 299 -17.81 -7.73 20.92
N SER A 300 -18.88 -8.19 20.28
CA SER A 300 -19.39 -9.55 20.39
C SER A 300 -18.57 -10.55 19.57
N GLU A 301 -18.74 -11.85 19.82
CA GLU A 301 -18.15 -12.89 18.97
C GLU A 301 -18.72 -12.87 17.54
N GLU A 302 -19.96 -12.40 17.36
CA GLU A 302 -20.59 -12.24 16.05
C GLU A 302 -19.87 -11.16 15.22
N ASP A 303 -19.44 -10.06 15.84
CA ASP A 303 -18.68 -9.00 15.16
C ASP A 303 -17.34 -9.52 14.59
N PHE A 304 -16.71 -10.48 15.28
CA PHE A 304 -15.51 -11.15 14.78
C PHE A 304 -15.83 -12.02 13.57
N LEU A 305 -16.86 -12.86 13.65
CA LEU A 305 -17.27 -13.74 12.55
C LEU A 305 -17.66 -12.96 11.30
N ASP A 306 -18.40 -11.86 11.47
CA ASP A 306 -18.76 -10.96 10.38
C ASP A 306 -17.54 -10.32 9.74
N SER A 307 -16.55 -9.93 10.56
CA SER A 307 -15.29 -9.35 10.08
C SER A 307 -14.43 -10.37 9.33
N PHE A 308 -14.36 -11.61 9.82
CA PHE A 308 -13.68 -12.71 9.13
C PHE A 308 -14.32 -13.00 7.78
N SER A 309 -15.64 -13.21 7.76
CA SER A 309 -16.39 -13.48 6.53
C SER A 309 -16.19 -12.36 5.48
N SER A 310 -16.26 -11.10 5.91
CA SER A 310 -16.03 -9.95 5.03
C SER A 310 -14.62 -9.95 4.42
N LEU A 311 -13.57 -10.26 5.19
CA LEU A 311 -12.20 -10.25 4.67
C LEU A 311 -11.88 -11.50 3.85
N GLU A 312 -12.43 -12.66 4.21
CA GLU A 312 -12.30 -13.89 3.43
C GLU A 312 -12.94 -13.75 2.04
N GLN A 313 -14.09 -13.08 1.95
CA GLN A 313 -14.70 -12.72 0.66
C GLN A 313 -13.76 -11.86 -0.17
N VAL A 314 -13.17 -10.80 0.42
CA VAL A 314 -12.19 -9.95 -0.28
C VAL A 314 -11.00 -10.78 -0.76
N ILE A 315 -10.40 -11.61 0.10
CA ILE A 315 -9.29 -12.49 -0.28
C ILE A 315 -9.69 -13.40 -1.46
N SER A 316 -10.89 -13.98 -1.42
CA SER A 316 -11.41 -14.82 -2.50
C SER A 316 -11.56 -14.04 -3.81
N SER A 317 -12.13 -12.82 -3.77
CA SER A 317 -12.28 -11.98 -4.96
C SER A 317 -10.92 -11.65 -5.60
N TYR A 318 -9.89 -11.31 -4.81
CA TYR A 318 -8.54 -11.07 -5.36
C TYR A 318 -7.86 -12.35 -5.86
N LYS A 319 -8.12 -13.52 -5.25
CA LYS A 319 -7.60 -14.82 -5.76
C LYS A 319 -8.19 -15.18 -7.13
N GLN A 320 -9.41 -14.75 -7.43
CA GLN A 320 -10.08 -14.98 -8.71
C GLN A 320 -9.62 -14.07 -9.86
N LEU A 321 -8.72 -13.09 -9.61
CA LEU A 321 -8.17 -12.26 -10.68
C LEU A 321 -7.25 -13.04 -11.66
N CYS A 322 -6.81 -14.25 -11.29
CA CYS A 322 -5.98 -15.14 -12.10
C CYS A 322 -6.77 -15.93 -13.16
#